data_AF-A0A7W9WB19-F1
#
_entry.id   AF-A0A7W9WB19-F1
#
_cell.length_a   1.000
_cell.length_b   1.000
_cell.length_c   1.000
_cell.angle_alpha   90.00
_cell.angle_beta   90.00
_cell.angle_gamma   90.00
#
_symmetry.space_group_name_H-M   'P 1'
#
loop_
_entity.id
_entity.type
_entity.pdbx_description
1 polymer ?
#
loop_
_entity_poly.entity_id
_entity_poly.type
_entity_poly.pdbx_seq_one_letter_code
_entity_poly.pdbx_strand_id
1 'polypeptide(L)' 'MTDKQQDSGAEEWDNLLSHLRQIREQVRQQGPLPDHEKQEVANVFHRGLELLENQVRDMEGGLRGSSGRW' A
#
# COMPACT_ATOMS: atom_id res chain seq x y z
N MET A 1 -8.91 -19.66 -9.04
CA MET A 1 -7.80 -19.42 -8.10
C MET A 1 -7.45 -17.94 -7.97
N THR A 2 -8.15 -17.04 -8.66
CA THR A 2 -7.90 -15.57 -8.67
C THR A 2 -8.38 -14.84 -7.41
N ASP A 3 -9.38 -15.39 -6.71
CA ASP A 3 -10.01 -14.77 -5.54
C ASP A 3 -9.05 -14.60 -4.34
N LYS A 4 -8.16 -15.58 -4.13
CA LYS A 4 -7.23 -15.58 -2.98
C LYS A 4 -6.13 -14.51 -3.06
N GLN A 5 -5.79 -14.05 -4.27
CA GLN A 5 -4.68 -13.11 -4.46
C GLN A 5 -5.13 -11.66 -4.25
N GLN A 6 -6.42 -11.36 -4.50
CA GLN A 6 -7.03 -10.08 -4.19
C GLN A 6 -7.22 -9.87 -2.68
N ASP A 7 -7.60 -10.93 -1.97
CA ASP A 7 -7.80 -10.90 -0.52
C ASP A 7 -6.50 -10.59 0.23
N SER A 8 -5.39 -11.25 -0.14
CA SER A 8 -4.08 -11.01 0.48
C SER A 8 -3.51 -9.62 0.22
N GLY A 9 -3.80 -9.03 -0.94
CA GLY A 9 -3.38 -7.66 -1.25
C GLY A 9 -4.15 -6.60 -0.46
N ALA A 10 -5.44 -6.85 -0.18
CA ALA A 10 -6.26 -5.99 0.66
C ALA A 10 -5.81 -6.04 2.13
N GLU A 11 -5.52 -7.23 2.66
CA GLU A 11 -4.99 -7.39 4.02
C GLU A 11 -3.60 -6.74 4.19
N GLU A 12 -2.71 -6.87 3.21
CA GLU A 12 -1.40 -6.19 3.24
C GLU A 12 -1.55 -4.67 3.28
N TRP A 13 -2.50 -4.13 2.50
CA TRP A 13 -2.81 -2.71 2.46
C TRP A 13 -3.35 -2.19 3.80
N ASP A 14 -4.32 -2.90 4.38
CA ASP A 14 -4.92 -2.52 5.66
C ASP A 14 -3.91 -2.57 6.82
N ASN A 15 -3.01 -3.56 6.80
CA ASN A 15 -1.92 -3.66 7.78
C ASN A 15 -0.94 -2.49 7.64
N LEU A 16 -0.55 -2.14 6.40
CA LEU A 16 0.36 -1.03 6.13
C LEU A 16 -0.25 0.31 6.56
N LEU A 17 -1.52 0.55 6.24
CA LEU A 17 -2.24 1.75 6.67
C LEU A 17 -2.39 1.84 8.18
N SER A 18 -2.68 0.71 8.84
CA SER A 18 -2.79 0.66 10.30
C SER A 18 -1.47 1.01 10.98
N HIS A 19 -0.36 0.46 10.46
CA HIS A 19 0.99 0.78 10.93
C HIS A 19 1.30 2.29 10.76
N LEU A 20 1.08 2.86 9.57
CA LEU A 20 1.32 4.29 9.32
C LEU A 20 0.46 5.21 10.22
N ARG A 21 -0.78 4.82 10.54
CA ARG A 21 -1.64 5.56 11.48
C ARG A 21 -1.09 5.53 12.90
N GLN A 22 -0.58 4.39 13.36
CA GLN A 22 0.04 4.28 14.68
C GLN A 22 1.29 5.17 14.78
N ILE A 23 2.16 5.14 13.76
CA ILE A 23 3.35 5.98 13.71
C ILE A 23 2.97 7.47 13.74
N ARG A 24 1.96 7.87 12.97
CA ARG A 24 1.47 9.25 12.99
C ARG A 24 1.00 9.67 14.39
N GLU A 25 0.30 8.79 15.08
CA GLU A 25 -0.16 9.06 16.45
C GLU A 25 1.02 9.15 17.42
N GLN A 26 2.01 8.26 17.31
CA GLN A 26 3.26 8.33 18.07
C GLN A 26 3.97 9.66 17.86
N VAL A 27 4.11 10.12 16.60
CA VAL A 27 4.72 11.41 16.29
C VAL A 27 3.94 12.57 16.90
N ARG A 28 2.61 12.49 16.89
CA ARG A 28 1.74 13.53 17.46
C ARG A 28 1.86 13.62 18.98
N GLN A 29 1.98 12.49 19.66
CA GLN A 29 2.00 12.41 21.12
C GLN A 29 3.42 12.58 21.72
N GLN A 30 4.43 12.01 21.07
CA GLN A 30 5.78 11.85 21.62
C GLN A 30 6.81 12.74 20.90
N GLY A 31 6.42 13.40 19.81
CA GLY A 31 7.32 14.20 18.98
C GLY A 31 7.97 13.38 17.86
N PRO A 32 8.88 13.98 17.09
CA PRO A 32 9.45 13.36 15.90
C PRO A 32 10.14 12.02 16.20
N LEU A 33 9.99 11.05 15.29
CA LEU A 33 10.68 9.77 15.38
C LEU A 33 12.20 9.96 15.42
N PRO A 34 12.94 9.03 16.06
CA PRO A 34 14.40 8.99 15.95
C PRO A 34 14.82 8.61 14.51
N ASP A 35 16.02 9.04 14.09
CA ASP A 35 16.45 8.92 12.68
C ASP A 35 16.49 7.48 12.14
N HIS A 36 16.77 6.50 13.01
CA HIS A 36 16.75 5.08 12.61
C HIS A 36 15.35 4.57 12.28
N GLU A 37 14.33 5.01 13.02
CA GLU A 37 12.92 4.66 12.76
C GLU A 37 12.38 5.41 11.52
N LYS A 38 12.84 6.64 11.28
CA LYS A 38 12.39 7.41 10.08
C LYS A 38 12.65 6.66 8.79
N GLN A 39 13.78 5.98 8.67
CA GLN A 39 14.14 5.26 7.45
C GLN A 39 13.30 4.00 7.27
N GLU A 40 12.99 3.29 8.35
CA GLU A 40 12.07 2.16 8.33
C GLU A 40 10.66 2.59 7.91
N VAL A 41 10.15 3.68 8.49
CA VAL A 41 8.84 4.24 8.13
C VAL A 41 8.81 4.71 6.68
N ALA A 42 9.87 5.33 6.18
CA ALA A 42 9.99 5.73 4.78
C ALA A 42 9.93 4.52 3.84
N ASN A 43 10.58 3.41 4.20
CA ASN A 43 10.53 2.17 3.42
C ASN A 43 9.12 1.57 3.39
N VAL A 44 8.42 1.56 4.54
CA VAL A 44 7.03 1.11 4.63
C VAL A 44 6.12 1.98 3.76
N PHE A 45 6.32 3.30 3.78
CA PHE A 45 5.56 4.22 2.95
C PHE A 45 5.81 3.99 1.45
N HIS A 46 7.06 3.81 1.03
CA HIS A 46 7.40 3.51 -0.37
C HIS A 46 6.81 2.18 -0.85
N ARG A 47 6.83 1.14 -0.01
CA ARG A 47 6.19 -0.14 -0.33
C ARG A 47 4.68 0.02 -0.53
N GLY A 48 4.03 0.88 0.25
CA GLY A 48 2.63 1.22 0.05
C GLY A 48 2.37 1.91 -1.29
N LEU A 49 3.24 2.83 -1.70
CA LEU A 49 3.15 3.47 -3.02
C LEU A 49 3.33 2.46 -4.16
N GLU A 50 4.29 1.54 -4.06
CA GLU A 50 4.48 0.49 -5.06
C GLU A 50 3.25 -0.42 -5.20
N LEU A 51 2.62 -0.80 -4.08
CA LEU A 51 1.38 -1.58 -4.10
C LEU A 51 0.24 -0.83 -4.81
N LEU A 52 0.08 0.47 -4.53
CA LEU A 52 -0.91 1.31 -5.21
C LEU A 52 -0.61 1.43 -6.71
N GLU A 53 0.65 1.69 -7.09
CA GLU A 53 1.04 1.77 -8.50
C GLU A 53 0.77 0.47 -9.25
N ASN A 54 1.04 -0.67 -8.63
CA ASN A 54 0.76 -1.97 -9.24
C ASN A 54 -0.74 -2.19 -9.41
N GLN A 55 -1.57 -1.84 -8.42
CA GLN A 55 -3.03 -1.92 -8.56
C GLN A 55 -3.56 -0.99 -9.66
N VAL A 56 -3.04 0.25 -9.76
CA VAL A 56 -3.41 1.17 -10.83
C VAL A 56 -3.03 0.62 -12.20
N ARG A 57 -1.81 0.08 -12.35
CA ARG A 57 -1.38 -0.57 -13.60
C ARG A 57 -2.21 -1.79 -13.95
N ASP A 58 -2.63 -2.58 -12.97
CA ASP A 58 -3.52 -3.72 -13.20
C ASP A 58 -4.90 -3.27 -13.68
N MET A 59 -5.45 -2.17 -13.11
CA MET A 59 -6.69 -1.56 -13.58
C MET A 59 -6.56 -1.02 -15.01
N GLU A 60 -5.47 -0.33 -15.33
CA GLU A 60 -5.19 0.18 -16.68
C GLU A 60 -4.92 -0.95 -17.70
N GLY A 61 -4.25 -2.02 -17.27
CA GLY A 61 -3.98 -3.21 -18.07
C GLY A 61 -5.24 -4.01 -18.37
N GLY A 62 -6.15 -4.13 -17.40
CA GLY A 62 -7.47 -4.72 -17.59
C GLY A 62 -8.36 -3.95 -18.56
N LEU A 63 -8.22 -2.62 -18.61
CA LEU A 63 -8.92 -1.77 -19.58
C LEU A 63 -8.39 -1.92 -21.01
N ARG A 64 -7.13 -2.33 -21.19
CA ARG A 64 -6.51 -2.53 -22.52
C ARG A 64 -6.93 -3.82 -23.24
N GLY A 65 -7.59 -4.75 -22.56
CA GLY A 65 -8.09 -6.02 -23.12
C GLY A 65 -9.59 -6.06 -23.45
N SER A 66 -10.36 -5.07 -22.99
CA SER A 66 -11.84 -5.05 -23.15
C SER A 66 -12.31 -4.22 -24.36
N SER A 67 -11.45 -3.98 -25.35
CA SER A 67 -11.85 -3.45 -26.64
C SER A 67 -12.26 -4.60 -27.57
N GLY A 68 -13.53 -5.02 -27.46
CA GLY A 68 -14.32 -5.56 -28.57
C GLY A 68 -14.05 -7.00 -28.99
N ARG A 69 -14.79 -7.93 -28.40
CA ARG A 69 -15.32 -9.09 -29.14
C ARG A 69 -16.73 -9.42 -28.63
N TRP A 70 -17.70 -8.67 -29.15
CA TRP A 70 -19.09 -9.10 -29.25
C TRP A 70 -19.24 -9.98 -30.47
#